data_AF-A0A1I0KB27-F1
#
_entry.id   AF-A0A1I0KB27-F1
#
_cell.length_a   1.000
_cell.length_b   1.000
_cell.length_c   1.000
_cell.angle_alpha   90.00
_cell.angle_beta   90.00
_cell.angle_gamma   90.00
#
_symmetry.space_group_name_H-M   'P 1'
#
loop_
_entity.id
_entity.type
_entity.pdbx_description
1 polymer ?
#
loop_
_entity_poly.entity_id
_entity_poly.type
_entity_poly.pdbx_seq_one_letter_code
_entity_poly.pdbx_strand_id
1 'polypeptide(L)'
;MSDISRNGHSGSGQPGRIGIGLELDDIHLKILEILRENGRISVAALAERVGISRANAYTRFEALRADGAIKRFTAEIDHGRAGLGITALIFVTVRQQMWKQFRAELARMPEVEYCAITTGQHDAMIQVRVADVAAVHSMVTDRLANIPAVKATETVFILDEVLRRPYVLPGDARQAARQARRPAPSEERDDVPLGKMRFVGAAEGRAALRKDD
;
A
#
# COMPACT_ATOMS: atom_id res chain seq x y z
N MET A 1 -21.26 -56.97 -11.36
CA MET A 1 -21.46 -57.12 -9.90
C MET A 1 -20.23 -56.49 -9.26
N SER A 2 -20.20 -55.25 -8.77
CA SER A 2 -21.18 -54.33 -8.17
C SER A 2 -20.61 -52.90 -8.33
N ASP A 3 -21.38 -51.87 -8.73
CA ASP A 3 -22.09 -50.89 -7.87
C ASP A 3 -21.25 -50.35 -6.69
N ILE A 4 -21.22 -49.07 -6.29
CA ILE A 4 -21.77 -47.77 -6.73
C ILE A 4 -21.18 -46.73 -5.73
N SER A 5 -20.89 -45.50 -6.17
CA SER A 5 -20.89 -44.21 -5.41
C SER A 5 -20.01 -44.02 -4.15
N ARG A 6 -19.69 -42.81 -3.67
CA ARG A 6 -19.61 -41.38 -4.09
C ARG A 6 -19.08 -40.66 -2.83
N ASN A 7 -18.21 -39.66 -3.03
CA ASN A 7 -18.17 -38.33 -2.37
C ASN A 7 -16.72 -37.85 -2.41
N GLY A 8 -16.35 -36.69 -2.97
CA GLY A 8 -17.11 -35.44 -2.97
C GLY A 8 -16.77 -34.66 -1.70
N HIS A 9 -15.58 -34.05 -1.65
CA HIS A 9 -15.29 -32.94 -0.73
C HIS A 9 -14.66 -31.79 -1.51
N SER A 10 -15.43 -30.71 -1.51
CA SER A 10 -15.17 -29.37 -2.03
C SER A 10 -13.85 -28.80 -1.50
N GLY A 11 -12.91 -28.50 -2.39
CA GLY A 11 -11.74 -27.68 -2.11
C GLY A 11 -12.14 -26.22 -1.89
N SER A 12 -12.39 -25.86 -0.63
CA SER A 12 -12.46 -24.47 -0.18
C SER A 12 -11.06 -23.86 -0.25
N GLY A 13 -10.98 -22.61 -0.74
CA GLY A 13 -9.75 -21.96 -1.17
C GLY A 13 -8.68 -21.90 -0.09
N GLN A 14 -7.56 -22.59 -0.32
CA GLN A 14 -6.34 -22.42 0.47
C GLN A 14 -5.76 -21.02 0.20
N PRO A 15 -5.57 -20.17 1.22
CA PRO A 15 -4.68 -19.03 1.07
C PRO A 15 -3.25 -19.53 0.91
N GLY A 16 -2.54 -18.94 -0.05
CA GLY A 16 -1.29 -19.46 -0.60
C GLY A 16 -0.22 -19.72 0.45
N ARG A 17 0.27 -20.97 0.47
CA ARG A 17 1.52 -21.33 1.14
C ARG A 17 2.68 -20.76 0.33
N ILE A 18 3.34 -19.75 0.86
CA ILE A 18 4.70 -19.38 0.45
C ILE A 18 5.55 -19.38 1.72
N GLY A 19 6.25 -20.48 1.98
CA GLY A 19 7.25 -20.59 3.05
C GLY A 19 6.95 -21.64 4.13
N ILE A 20 8.02 -22.14 4.76
CA ILE A 20 8.04 -23.11 5.87
C ILE A 20 7.75 -22.37 7.19
N GLY A 21 6.72 -21.53 7.21
CA GLY A 21 6.39 -20.62 8.31
C GLY A 21 4.95 -20.75 8.78
N LEU A 22 4.59 -19.98 9.80
CA LEU A 22 3.26 -19.92 10.41
C LEU A 22 2.15 -19.79 9.34
N GLU A 23 1.16 -20.69 9.39
CA GLU A 23 -0.02 -20.57 8.54
C GLU A 23 -0.95 -19.49 9.09
N LEU A 24 -1.03 -18.36 8.39
CA LEU A 24 -1.85 -17.21 8.80
C LEU A 24 -3.34 -17.49 8.59
N ASP A 25 -4.04 -17.75 9.69
CA ASP A 25 -5.51 -17.78 9.73
C ASP A 25 -6.14 -16.37 9.87
N ASP A 26 -7.48 -16.32 9.84
CA ASP A 26 -8.25 -15.07 9.92
C ASP A 26 -8.02 -14.28 11.21
N ILE A 27 -7.70 -14.96 12.32
CA ILE A 27 -7.39 -14.30 13.60
C ILE A 27 -6.04 -13.60 13.52
N HIS A 28 -5.03 -14.23 12.91
CA HIS A 28 -3.75 -13.56 12.66
C HIS A 28 -3.92 -12.32 11.78
N LEU A 29 -4.72 -12.41 10.72
CA LEU A 29 -5.00 -11.26 9.85
C LEU A 29 -5.73 -10.14 10.60
N LYS A 30 -6.70 -10.46 11.46
CA LYS A 30 -7.39 -9.46 12.30
C LYS A 30 -6.45 -8.81 13.32
N ILE A 31 -5.52 -9.57 13.89
CA ILE A 31 -4.46 -9.01 14.76
C ILE A 31 -3.61 -8.01 13.97
N LEU A 32 -3.15 -8.37 12.77
CA LEU A 32 -2.35 -7.47 11.93
C LEU A 32 -3.15 -6.23 11.52
N GLU A 33 -4.44 -6.37 11.20
CA GLU A 33 -5.30 -5.24 10.87
C GLU A 33 -5.39 -4.23 12.04
N ILE A 34 -5.59 -4.71 13.27
CA ILE A 34 -5.64 -3.84 14.45
C ILE A 34 -4.27 -3.20 14.73
N LEU A 35 -3.18 -3.94 14.56
CA LEU A 35 -1.82 -3.42 14.73
C LEU A 35 -1.44 -2.39 13.66
N ARG A 36 -2.00 -2.49 12.45
CA ARG A 36 -1.83 -1.50 11.38
C ARG A 36 -2.36 -0.13 11.78
N GLU A 37 -3.48 -0.10 12.50
CA GLU A 37 -4.10 1.13 13.01
C GLU A 37 -3.44 1.62 14.30
N ASN A 38 -3.11 0.70 15.20
CA ASN A 38 -2.49 1.03 16.49
C ASN A 38 -1.45 -0.02 16.91
N GLY A 39 -0.21 0.20 16.47
CA GLY A 39 0.91 -0.66 16.83
C GLY A 39 1.30 -0.65 18.32
N ARG A 40 0.76 0.27 19.13
CA ARG A 40 1.02 0.38 20.58
C ARG A 40 -0.08 -0.25 21.44
N ILE A 41 -1.08 -0.89 20.84
CA ILE A 41 -2.19 -1.51 21.56
C ILE A 41 -1.68 -2.57 22.55
N SER A 42 -2.28 -2.62 23.75
CA SER A 42 -1.96 -3.66 24.72
C SER A 42 -2.53 -5.00 24.27
N VAL A 43 -1.88 -6.10 24.68
CA VAL A 43 -2.38 -7.46 24.38
C VAL A 43 -3.80 -7.69 24.93
N ALA A 44 -4.15 -7.06 26.06
CA ALA A 44 -5.50 -7.13 26.62
C ALA A 44 -6.54 -6.46 25.69
N ALA A 45 -6.30 -5.22 25.27
CA ALA A 45 -7.19 -4.51 24.36
C ALA A 45 -7.23 -5.16 22.96
N LEU A 46 -6.11 -5.73 22.51
CA LEU A 46 -6.05 -6.52 21.28
C LEU A 46 -6.97 -7.75 21.38
N ALA A 47 -6.89 -8.49 22.48
CA ALA A 47 -7.73 -9.68 22.71
C ALA A 47 -9.23 -9.34 22.68
N GLU A 48 -9.61 -8.24 23.34
CA GLU A 48 -10.98 -7.72 23.35
C GLU A 48 -11.48 -7.37 21.93
N ARG A 49 -10.69 -6.62 21.15
CA ARG A 49 -11.06 -6.23 19.77
C ARG A 49 -11.14 -7.42 18.82
N VAL A 50 -10.25 -8.41 18.99
CA VAL A 50 -10.25 -9.62 18.17
C VAL A 50 -11.42 -10.53 18.53
N GLY A 51 -11.78 -10.61 19.82
CA GLY A 51 -12.83 -11.49 20.35
C GLY A 51 -12.30 -12.83 20.86
N ILE A 52 -11.10 -12.86 21.46
CA ILE A 52 -10.45 -14.07 21.98
C ILE A 52 -9.90 -13.86 23.39
N SER A 53 -9.51 -14.93 24.08
CA SER A 53 -8.87 -14.82 25.40
C SER A 53 -7.51 -14.12 25.32
N ARG A 54 -7.12 -13.42 26.38
CA ARG A 54 -5.82 -12.73 26.47
C ARG A 54 -4.64 -13.69 26.25
N ALA A 55 -4.72 -14.91 26.77
CA ALA A 55 -3.69 -15.93 26.58
C ALA A 55 -3.58 -16.35 25.10
N ASN A 56 -4.70 -16.53 24.40
CA ASN A 56 -4.70 -16.86 22.98
C ASN A 56 -4.14 -15.71 22.13
N ALA A 57 -4.54 -14.46 22.41
CA ALA A 57 -4.00 -13.28 21.73
C ALA A 57 -2.48 -13.15 21.92
N TYR A 58 -1.99 -13.37 23.15
CA TYR A 58 -0.56 -13.36 23.45
C TYR A 58 0.20 -14.42 22.64
N THR A 59 -0.23 -15.68 22.68
CA THR A 59 0.42 -16.77 21.94
C THR A 59 0.48 -16.50 20.44
N ARG A 60 -0.60 -15.99 19.85
CA ARG A 60 -0.65 -15.68 18.41
C ARG A 60 0.20 -14.47 18.04
N PHE A 61 0.22 -13.44 18.87
CA PHE A 61 1.09 -12.29 18.69
C PHE A 61 2.57 -12.69 18.73
N GLU A 62 2.97 -13.51 19.71
CA GLU A 62 4.33 -14.01 19.80
C GLU A 62 4.67 -14.95 18.64
N ALA A 63 3.73 -15.78 18.17
CA ALA A 63 3.94 -16.61 16.98
C ALA A 63 4.20 -15.75 15.72
N LEU A 64 3.43 -14.68 15.51
CA LEU A 64 3.64 -13.73 14.41
C LEU A 64 5.02 -13.05 14.47
N ARG A 65 5.51 -12.76 15.68
CA ARG A 65 6.85 -12.17 15.88
C ARG A 65 7.96 -13.20 15.66
N ALA A 66 7.83 -14.39 16.23
CA ALA A 66 8.82 -15.44 16.16
C ALA A 66 9.00 -15.97 14.72
N ASP A 67 7.91 -16.07 13.96
CA ASP A 67 7.94 -16.46 12.54
C ASP A 67 8.51 -15.37 11.62
N GLY A 68 8.54 -14.11 12.09
CA GLY A 68 9.00 -12.96 11.30
C GLY A 68 7.92 -12.35 10.39
N ALA A 69 6.66 -12.80 10.50
CA ALA A 69 5.51 -12.14 9.89
C ALA A 69 5.39 -10.69 10.38
N ILE A 70 5.63 -10.45 11.68
CA ILE A 70 5.88 -9.11 12.23
C ILE A 70 7.39 -8.89 12.31
N LYS A 71 7.93 -8.11 11.36
CA LYS A 71 9.38 -7.82 11.30
C LYS A 71 9.84 -6.79 12.31
N ARG A 72 9.01 -5.76 12.58
CA ARG A 72 9.33 -4.65 13.51
C ARG A 72 8.08 -3.83 13.84
N PHE A 73 8.19 -3.00 14.87
CA PHE A 73 7.28 -1.89 15.16
C PHE A 73 8.02 -0.58 14.87
N THR A 74 7.34 0.38 14.24
CA THR A 74 7.92 1.68 13.89
C THR A 74 6.88 2.77 14.05
N ALA A 75 7.32 4.02 14.17
CA ALA A 75 6.46 5.19 14.04
C ALA A 75 6.29 5.55 12.55
N GLU A 76 5.12 6.09 12.21
CA GLU A 76 4.90 6.81 10.96
C GLU A 76 5.18 8.30 11.22
N ILE A 77 6.03 8.88 10.38
CA ILE A 77 6.55 10.23 10.55
C ILE A 77 6.11 11.07 9.35
N ASP A 78 5.64 12.29 9.64
CA ASP A 78 5.47 13.33 8.63
C ASP A 78 6.86 13.86 8.25
N HIS A 79 7.34 13.46 7.07
CA HIS A 79 8.67 13.79 6.57
C HIS A 79 8.84 15.28 6.31
N GLY A 80 7.81 15.97 5.83
CA GLY A 80 7.86 17.42 5.60
C GLY A 80 8.06 18.17 6.91
N ARG A 81 7.34 17.78 7.97
CA ARG A 81 7.53 18.35 9.32
C ARG A 81 8.85 17.95 9.97
N ALA A 82 9.44 16.83 9.56
CA ALA A 82 10.77 16.40 9.97
C ALA A 82 11.91 17.11 9.20
N GLY A 83 11.59 18.05 8.30
CA GLY A 83 12.59 18.81 7.52
C GLY A 83 13.05 18.11 6.23
N LEU A 84 12.35 17.05 5.81
CA LEU A 84 12.59 16.34 4.55
C LEU A 84 11.51 16.73 3.54
N GLY A 85 11.63 17.94 3.00
CA GLY A 85 10.62 18.53 2.12
C GLY A 85 10.59 17.94 0.70
N ILE A 86 11.60 17.19 0.30
CA ILE A 86 11.71 16.62 -1.04
C ILE A 86 11.73 15.10 -0.99
N THR A 87 10.91 14.49 -1.83
CA THR A 87 10.93 13.05 -2.10
C THR A 87 11.16 12.82 -3.59
N ALA A 88 12.08 11.92 -3.91
CA ALA A 88 12.39 11.59 -5.29
C ALA A 88 12.48 10.08 -5.50
N LEU A 89 12.08 9.66 -6.69
CA LEU A 89 12.35 8.34 -7.24
C LEU A 89 13.55 8.44 -8.15
N ILE A 90 14.54 7.58 -7.95
CA ILE A 90 15.74 7.51 -8.78
C ILE A 90 15.78 6.12 -9.38
N PHE A 91 15.54 6.06 -10.68
CA PHE A 91 15.70 4.84 -11.45
C PHE A 91 17.16 4.68 -11.85
N VAL A 92 17.66 3.45 -11.78
CA VAL A 92 19.08 3.15 -11.97
C VAL A 92 19.26 1.96 -12.89
N THR A 93 20.12 2.13 -13.89
CA THR A 93 20.64 1.00 -14.67
C THR A 93 21.94 0.51 -14.02
N VAL A 94 22.00 -0.78 -13.70
CA VAL A 94 23.10 -1.41 -12.94
C VAL A 94 23.86 -2.40 -13.82
N ARG A 95 25.18 -2.45 -13.68
CA ARG A 95 26.02 -3.51 -14.27
C ARG A 95 25.66 -4.84 -13.62
N GLN A 96 25.17 -5.80 -14.42
CA GLN A 96 24.66 -7.09 -13.96
C GLN A 96 25.58 -7.83 -12.99
N GLN A 97 26.90 -7.78 -13.19
CA GLN A 97 27.88 -8.48 -12.33
C GLN A 97 28.19 -7.76 -11.01
N MET A 98 27.64 -6.56 -10.79
CA MET A 98 28.05 -5.66 -9.69
C MET A 98 26.93 -5.37 -8.68
N TRP A 99 25.84 -6.13 -8.72
CA TRP A 99 24.70 -5.97 -7.80
C TRP A 99 25.09 -6.03 -6.32
N LYS A 100 26.04 -6.91 -5.97
CA LYS A 100 26.50 -7.03 -4.57
C LYS A 100 27.16 -5.74 -4.09
N GLN A 101 27.97 -5.12 -4.93
CA GLN A 101 28.60 -3.83 -4.62
C GLN A 101 27.56 -2.71 -4.55
N PHE A 102 26.67 -2.63 -5.54
CA PHE A 102 25.60 -1.62 -5.57
C PHE A 102 24.75 -1.66 -4.29
N ARG A 103 24.30 -2.84 -3.87
CA ARG A 103 23.51 -3.01 -2.62
C ARG A 103 24.28 -2.58 -1.38
N ALA A 104 25.58 -2.88 -1.31
CA ALA A 104 26.42 -2.54 -0.17
C ALA A 104 26.62 -1.03 -0.04
N GLU A 105 26.84 -0.33 -1.16
CA GLU A 105 26.97 1.13 -1.14
C GLU A 105 25.64 1.82 -0.86
N LEU A 106 24.54 1.33 -1.44
CA LEU A 106 23.21 1.88 -1.21
C LEU A 106 22.78 1.77 0.26
N ALA A 107 23.10 0.66 0.92
CA ALA A 107 22.78 0.46 2.34
C ALA A 107 23.49 1.46 3.29
N ARG A 108 24.51 2.19 2.80
CA ARG A 108 25.21 3.25 3.55
C ARG A 108 24.64 4.64 3.30
N MET A 109 23.57 4.76 2.51
CA MET A 109 22.92 6.03 2.20
C MET A 109 21.70 6.21 3.10
N PRO A 110 21.80 6.99 4.20
CA PRO A 110 20.69 7.14 5.15
C PRO A 110 19.46 7.82 4.55
N GLU A 111 19.62 8.60 3.48
CA GLU A 111 18.51 9.24 2.77
C GLU A 111 17.69 8.27 1.89
N VAL A 112 18.15 7.04 1.71
CA VAL A 112 17.43 5.99 0.95
C VAL A 112 16.39 5.32 1.84
N GLU A 113 15.12 5.63 1.58
CA GLU A 113 13.97 5.05 2.30
C GLU A 113 13.61 3.65 1.76
N TYR A 114 13.74 3.44 0.45
CA TYR A 114 13.32 2.21 -0.21
C TYR A 114 14.14 1.94 -1.48
N CYS A 115 14.36 0.66 -1.78
CA CYS A 115 14.92 0.22 -3.05
C CYS A 115 14.24 -1.06 -3.51
N ALA A 116 13.82 -1.09 -4.77
CA ALA A 116 13.33 -2.27 -5.45
C ALA A 116 14.20 -2.60 -6.65
N ILE A 117 14.31 -3.89 -6.96
CA ILE A 117 14.76 -4.35 -8.27
C ILE A 117 13.53 -4.45 -9.15
N THR A 118 13.60 -3.83 -10.31
CA THR A 118 12.47 -3.67 -11.21
C THR A 118 12.72 -4.44 -12.50
N THR A 119 11.64 -4.90 -13.10
CA THR A 119 11.64 -5.22 -14.53
C THR A 119 11.25 -3.95 -15.29
N GLY A 120 11.73 -3.79 -16.52
CA GLY A 120 11.42 -2.63 -17.35
C GLY A 120 12.68 -1.95 -17.92
N GLN A 121 12.61 -0.63 -18.12
CA GLN A 121 13.72 0.16 -18.68
C GLN A 121 14.92 0.26 -17.74
N HIS A 122 14.66 0.22 -16.43
CA HIS A 122 15.67 0.36 -15.39
C HIS A 122 15.70 -0.87 -14.50
N ASP A 123 16.87 -1.14 -13.94
CA ASP A 123 17.15 -2.34 -13.16
C ASP A 123 16.73 -2.18 -11.69
N ALA A 124 16.77 -0.95 -11.17
CA ALA A 124 16.32 -0.62 -9.82
C ALA A 124 15.58 0.71 -9.76
N MET A 125 14.72 0.85 -8.75
CA MET A 125 14.08 2.09 -8.34
C MET A 125 14.42 2.34 -6.88
N ILE A 126 14.97 3.52 -6.59
CA ILE A 126 15.31 3.99 -5.25
C ILE A 126 14.34 5.11 -4.89
N GLN A 127 13.75 5.08 -3.71
CA GLN A 127 13.05 6.23 -3.14
C GLN A 127 13.94 6.88 -2.10
N VAL A 128 14.12 8.20 -2.22
CA VAL A 128 14.91 9.00 -1.29
C VAL A 128 14.09 10.12 -0.69
N ARG A 129 14.48 10.56 0.51
CA ARG A 129 13.93 11.75 1.18
C ARG A 129 15.04 12.65 1.65
N VAL A 130 14.96 13.92 1.27
CA VAL A 130 15.99 14.92 1.58
C VAL A 130 15.35 16.28 1.85
N ALA A 131 16.14 17.22 2.35
CA ALA A 131 15.67 18.55 2.70
C ALA A 131 15.27 19.39 1.47
N ASP A 132 16.05 19.32 0.39
CA ASP A 132 15.89 20.17 -0.79
C ASP A 132 16.37 19.49 -2.10
N VAL A 133 16.15 20.17 -3.22
CA VAL A 133 16.52 19.68 -4.56
C VAL A 133 18.04 19.58 -4.74
N ALA A 134 18.81 20.46 -4.10
CA ALA A 134 20.26 20.45 -4.19
C ALA A 134 20.85 19.19 -3.52
N ALA A 135 20.25 18.74 -2.42
CA ALA A 135 20.61 17.49 -1.76
C ALA A 135 20.35 16.27 -2.66
N VAL A 136 19.24 16.22 -3.41
CA VAL A 136 19.01 15.16 -4.41
C VAL A 136 20.10 15.19 -5.48
N HIS A 137 20.38 16.37 -6.04
CA HIS A 137 21.39 16.52 -7.08
C HIS A 137 22.76 16.02 -6.60
N SER A 138 23.25 16.51 -5.45
CA SER A 138 24.53 16.09 -4.88
C SER A 138 24.59 14.59 -4.60
N MET A 139 23.51 14.01 -4.04
CA MET A 139 23.46 12.56 -3.83
C MET A 139 23.59 11.79 -5.15
N VAL A 140 22.90 12.23 -6.20
CA VAL A 140 22.93 11.57 -7.52
C VAL A 140 24.30 11.72 -8.18
N THR A 141 24.83 12.95 -8.27
CA THR A 141 26.08 13.22 -9.01
C THR A 141 27.33 12.80 -8.26
N ASP A 142 27.35 13.00 -6.94
CA ASP A 142 28.59 12.88 -6.15
C ASP A 142 28.70 11.49 -5.51
N ARG A 143 27.58 10.80 -5.30
CA ARG A 143 27.55 9.48 -4.66
C ARG A 143 27.08 8.40 -5.61
N LEU A 144 25.84 8.49 -6.12
CA LEU A 144 25.21 7.40 -6.86
C LEU A 144 25.89 7.14 -8.21
N ALA A 145 26.12 8.20 -9.01
CA ALA A 145 26.79 8.10 -10.31
C ALA A 145 28.25 7.63 -10.21
N ASN A 146 28.89 7.85 -9.05
CA ASN A 146 30.26 7.44 -8.79
C ASN A 146 30.39 5.97 -8.33
N ILE A 147 29.28 5.28 -8.07
CA ILE A 147 29.31 3.84 -7.81
C ILE A 147 29.66 3.14 -9.14
N PRO A 148 30.75 2.35 -9.22
CA PRO A 148 31.16 1.70 -10.48
C PRO A 148 30.09 0.81 -11.11
N ALA A 149 29.20 0.27 -10.28
CA ALA A 149 28.06 -0.54 -10.69
C ALA A 149 26.97 0.25 -11.45
N VAL A 150 26.89 1.57 -11.30
CA VAL A 150 25.84 2.41 -11.90
C VAL A 150 26.25 2.79 -13.33
N LYS A 151 25.32 2.66 -14.28
CA LYS A 151 25.51 3.05 -15.69
C LYS A 151 24.78 4.33 -16.04
N ALA A 152 23.56 4.49 -15.52
CA ALA A 152 22.70 5.62 -15.79
C ALA A 152 21.71 5.79 -14.64
N THR A 153 21.22 7.01 -14.47
CA THR A 153 20.21 7.37 -13.49
C THR A 153 19.15 8.27 -14.12
N GLU A 154 17.89 8.09 -13.73
CA GLU A 154 16.78 8.99 -14.07
C GLU A 154 16.09 9.39 -12.77
N THR A 155 15.94 10.70 -12.54
CA THR A 155 15.35 11.24 -11.31
C THR A 155 13.97 11.80 -11.58
N VAL A 156 12.99 11.38 -10.79
CA VAL A 156 11.59 11.84 -10.83
C VAL A 156 11.21 12.37 -9.45
N PHE A 157 10.82 13.64 -9.38
CA PHE A 157 10.34 14.23 -8.13
C PHE A 157 8.89 13.84 -7.86
N ILE A 158 8.60 13.45 -6.62
CA ILE A 158 7.23 13.26 -6.16
C ILE A 158 6.70 14.62 -5.75
N LEU A 159 5.70 15.12 -6.50
CA LEU A 159 5.07 16.41 -6.23
C LEU A 159 4.00 16.33 -5.13
N ASP A 160 3.29 15.21 -5.08
CA ASP A 160 2.26 14.95 -4.09
C ASP A 160 2.18 13.45 -3.74
N GLU A 161 2.08 13.15 -2.45
CA GLU A 161 1.87 11.79 -1.94
C GLU A 161 0.39 11.63 -1.57
N VAL A 162 -0.44 11.25 -2.55
CA VAL A 162 -1.90 11.14 -2.37
C VAL A 162 -2.31 10.11 -1.32
N LEU A 163 -1.53 9.04 -1.16
CA LEU A 163 -1.86 7.92 -0.29
C LEU A 163 -0.61 7.18 0.17
N ARG A 164 -0.49 7.03 1.49
CA ARG A 164 0.49 6.16 2.15
C ARG A 164 -0.23 5.25 3.13
N ARG A 165 -0.02 3.94 3.01
CA ARG A 165 -0.52 2.94 3.97
C ARG A 165 0.67 2.13 4.49
N PRO A 166 0.70 1.72 5.77
CA PRO A 166 1.82 0.94 6.30
C PRO A 166 2.05 -0.39 5.56
N TYR A 167 0.98 -1.12 5.25
CA TYR A 167 1.00 -2.36 4.47
C TYR A 167 -0.42 -2.78 4.05
N VAL A 168 -0.49 -3.68 3.06
CA VAL A 168 -1.72 -4.31 2.57
C VAL A 168 -1.81 -5.74 3.10
N LEU A 169 -3.00 -6.15 3.51
CA LEU A 169 -3.32 -7.51 3.94
C LEU A 169 -4.10 -8.25 2.84
N PRO A 170 -4.04 -9.59 2.79
CA PRO A 170 -4.79 -10.39 1.80
C PRO A 170 -6.30 -10.08 1.77
N GLY A 171 -6.90 -9.69 2.90
CA GLY A 171 -8.31 -9.27 3.00
C GLY A 171 -8.64 -8.01 2.20
N ASP A 172 -7.74 -7.01 2.20
CA ASP A 172 -7.95 -5.74 1.52
C ASP A 172 -8.09 -5.94 0.00
N ALA A 173 -7.23 -6.78 -0.59
CA ALA A 173 -7.25 -7.09 -2.02
C ALA A 173 -8.55 -7.79 -2.45
N ARG A 174 -9.06 -8.70 -1.61
CA ARG A 174 -10.33 -9.38 -1.86
C ARG A 174 -11.50 -8.42 -1.80
N GLN A 175 -11.49 -7.47 -0.86
CA GLN A 175 -12.55 -6.46 -0.73
C GLN A 175 -12.57 -5.52 -1.93
N ALA A 176 -11.40 -5.06 -2.40
CA ALA A 176 -11.27 -4.25 -3.61
C ALA A 176 -11.84 -4.99 -4.84
N ALA A 177 -11.52 -6.27 -5.02
CA ALA A 177 -12.05 -7.08 -6.12
C ALA A 177 -13.58 -7.26 -6.05
N ARG A 178 -14.17 -7.34 -4.85
CA ARG A 178 -15.63 -7.39 -4.67
C ARG A 178 -16.31 -6.06 -4.99
N GLN A 179 -15.72 -4.94 -4.56
CA GLN A 179 -16.25 -3.60 -4.83
C GLN A 179 -16.21 -3.27 -6.33
N ALA A 180 -15.12 -3.61 -7.01
CA ALA A 180 -14.99 -3.41 -8.47
C ALA A 180 -15.97 -4.28 -9.29
N ARG A 181 -16.44 -5.40 -8.74
CA ARG A 181 -17.46 -6.27 -9.38
C ARG A 181 -18.89 -5.84 -9.07
N ARG A 182 -19.09 -4.92 -8.11
CA ARG A 182 -20.42 -4.37 -7.85
C ARG A 182 -20.73 -3.43 -9.01
N PRO A 183 -21.86 -3.61 -9.73
CA PRO A 183 -22.24 -2.64 -10.74
C PRO A 183 -22.26 -1.26 -10.08
N ALA A 184 -21.72 -0.25 -10.78
CA ALA A 184 -21.88 1.13 -10.35
C ALA A 184 -23.36 1.35 -10.00
N PRO A 185 -23.69 2.10 -8.93
CA PRO A 185 -25.07 2.52 -8.72
C PRO A 185 -25.53 3.08 -10.06
N SER A 186 -26.62 2.55 -10.59
CA SER A 186 -27.23 3.08 -11.80
C SER A 186 -27.37 4.58 -11.55
N GLU A 187 -26.54 5.37 -12.23
CA GLU A 187 -26.80 6.79 -12.40
C GLU A 187 -28.24 6.82 -12.87
N GLU A 188 -29.15 7.33 -12.04
CA GLU A 188 -30.39 7.88 -12.54
C GLU A 188 -29.98 8.91 -13.57
N ARG A 189 -29.92 8.44 -14.82
CA ARG A 189 -29.79 9.29 -15.98
C ARG A 189 -31.08 10.08 -16.02
N ASP A 190 -31.07 11.23 -15.36
CA ASP A 190 -31.75 12.39 -15.91
C ASP A 190 -31.08 12.66 -17.25
N ASP A 191 -31.59 12.01 -18.30
CA ASP A 191 -31.22 12.22 -19.69
C ASP A 191 -31.64 13.66 -20.07
N VAL A 192 -30.85 14.64 -19.66
CA VAL A 192 -30.79 15.94 -20.32
C VAL A 192 -29.51 15.93 -21.14
N PRO A 193 -29.60 15.76 -22.48
CA PRO A 193 -28.41 15.81 -23.32
C PRO A 193 -27.76 17.19 -23.18
N LEU A 194 -26.46 17.21 -22.85
CA LEU A 194 -25.64 18.42 -22.81
C LEU A 194 -25.78 19.16 -24.15
N GLY A 195 -26.29 20.40 -24.10
CA GLY A 195 -26.43 21.27 -25.27
C GLY A 195 -27.80 21.89 -25.49
N LYS A 196 -28.81 21.64 -24.64
CA LYS A 196 -30.10 22.35 -24.74
C LYS A 196 -30.40 23.17 -23.48
N MET A 197 -30.34 24.49 -23.62
CA MET A 197 -30.83 25.44 -22.63
C MET A 197 -32.34 25.22 -22.47
N ARG A 198 -32.78 24.89 -21.26
CA ARG A 198 -34.20 24.72 -20.93
C ARG A 198 -34.84 26.11 -20.92
N PHE A 199 -35.63 26.45 -21.93
CA PHE A 199 -36.46 27.65 -21.91
C PHE A 199 -37.59 27.43 -20.90
N VAL A 200 -37.46 28.06 -19.73
CA VAL A 200 -38.55 28.19 -18.78
C VAL A 200 -39.45 29.31 -19.31
N GLY A 201 -40.69 28.97 -19.66
CA GLY A 201 -41.67 29.98 -20.09
C GLY A 201 -41.98 30.94 -18.94
N ALA A 202 -42.13 32.23 -19.22
CA ALA A 202 -42.29 33.30 -18.23
C ALA A 202 -43.48 33.13 -17.24
N ALA A 203 -44.36 32.16 -17.47
CA ALA A 203 -45.43 31.78 -16.53
C ALA A 203 -44.94 30.89 -15.37
N GLU A 204 -43.96 30.01 -15.60
CA GLU A 204 -43.48 29.07 -14.56
C GLU A 204 -42.55 29.75 -13.53
N GLY A 205 -41.78 30.76 -13.95
CA GLY A 205 -40.85 31.47 -13.06
C GLY A 205 -41.52 32.33 -11.96
N ARG A 206 -42.79 32.70 -12.13
CA ARG A 206 -43.50 33.55 -11.13
C ARG A 206 -44.06 32.77 -9.95
N ALA A 207 -44.28 31.46 -10.09
CA ALA A 207 -44.82 30.63 -9.00
C ALA A 207 -43.79 30.39 -7.88
N ALA A 208 -42.50 30.48 -8.19
CA ALA A 208 -41.41 30.26 -7.23
C ALA A 208 -41.07 31.49 -6.36
N LEU A 209 -41.61 32.67 -6.67
CA LEU A 209 -41.29 33.94 -6.00
C LEU A 209 -42.34 34.41 -4.98
N ARG A 210 -43.35 33.59 -4.65
CA ARG A 210 -44.44 33.97 -3.73
C ARG A 210 -44.55 33.06 -2.49
N LYS A 211 -43.44 32.44 -2.08
CA LYS A 211 -43.42 31.53 -0.92
C LYS A 211 -42.52 31.97 0.23
N ASP A 212 -41.98 33.17 0.18
CA ASP A 212 -41.35 33.82 1.32
C ASP A 212 -42.05 35.16 1.56
N ASP A 213 -43.15 35.10 2.32
CA ASP A 213 -43.72 36.17 3.17
C ASP A 213 -44.75 35.53 4.12
#